data_AF-A0A9D2MAH1-F1
#
_entry.id   AF-A0A9D2MAH1-F1
#
_cell.length_a   1.000
_cell.length_b   1.000
_cell.length_c   1.000
_cell.angle_alpha   90.00
_cell.angle_beta   90.00
_cell.angle_gamma   90.00
#
_symmetry.space_group_name_H-M   'P 1'
#
loop_
_entity.id
_entity.type
_entity.pdbx_description
1 polymer ?
#
loop_
_entity_poly.entity_id
_entity_poly.type
_entity_poly.pdbx_seq_one_letter_code
_entity_poly.pdbx_strand_id
1 'polypeptide(L)'
;DETAYRDALLRTVELARAADQGAYRCDDPQELGEEKLEALASAANACNYAYSIFANYDPFGEDLPETIAMLLIYMDDSPYTDVCYNLSGNESDVLPERNYYIVQEAELQPFLDRTLAPAAEAYRERKGEMTDWGWLVMEDGSLYVDATGLTATLPNGTPYFTGIEPLGGNRYLVQCDVIGIGNYPLAMVVGDLAEAGEEPQAVVLDAVSGERTWEDASEERAWGDSLSDLDHADVDRLRERYWVPGEGGQEAVELLARLEALSPVPYHTELAEDASPAVKQALTDAKVASEIASGDTFESYVQALSMQPTMYRPEFAAEDEWTPADPDHGYTYGDAWNVIPADELETAFQRRFGIDLTANDRAWMYDMDFILTDYYTGEPMFQFDGENYIVYLRGIGYVDFPYESSLTYHYDGTYTAVFTPTSSNWIGYGCPDLLRLRNVGTEEQPYFQLLGYELPA
;
A
#
# COMPACT_ATOMS: atom_id res chain seq x y z
N ASP A 1 23.70 -18.23 15.58
CA ASP A 1 23.35 -19.19 14.52
C ASP A 1 22.22 -18.54 13.76
N GLU A 2 22.52 -18.08 12.54
CA GLU A 2 21.63 -17.29 11.68
C GLU A 2 20.41 -18.09 11.24
N THR A 3 20.55 -19.40 11.02
CA THR A 3 19.45 -20.29 10.65
C THR A 3 18.48 -20.48 11.81
N ALA A 4 19.00 -20.72 13.02
CA ALA A 4 18.17 -20.84 14.22
C ALA A 4 17.44 -19.52 14.55
N TYR A 5 18.06 -18.38 14.28
CA TYR A 5 17.47 -17.05 14.41
C TYR A 5 16.36 -16.82 13.38
N ARG A 6 16.60 -17.15 12.11
CA ARG A 6 15.62 -17.09 11.01
C ARG A 6 14.41 -18.00 11.25
N ASP A 7 14.64 -19.24 11.66
CA ASP A 7 13.56 -20.21 11.93
C ASP A 7 12.73 -19.80 13.15
N ALA A 8 13.37 -19.21 14.18
CA ALA A 8 12.67 -18.62 15.31
C ALA A 8 11.80 -17.44 14.86
N LEU A 9 12.30 -16.54 14.00
CA LEU A 9 11.54 -15.41 13.45
C LEU A 9 10.35 -15.85 12.58
N LEU A 10 10.54 -16.79 11.64
CA LEU A 10 9.47 -17.28 10.78
C LEU A 10 8.35 -17.94 11.60
N ARG A 11 8.73 -18.80 12.54
CA ARG A 11 7.80 -19.42 13.48
C ARG A 11 7.07 -18.38 14.35
N THR A 12 7.73 -17.28 14.64
CA THR A 12 7.18 -16.17 15.41
C THR A 12 6.18 -15.35 14.60
N VAL A 13 6.44 -15.05 13.33
CA VAL A 13 5.47 -14.44 12.41
C VAL A 13 4.24 -15.34 12.24
N GLU A 14 4.43 -16.66 12.15
CA GLU A 14 3.35 -17.65 12.09
C GLU A 14 2.54 -17.72 13.39
N LEU A 15 3.17 -17.56 14.56
CA LEU A 15 2.51 -17.55 15.87
C LEU A 15 1.84 -16.19 16.19
N ALA A 16 2.41 -15.08 15.70
CA ALA A 16 1.94 -13.71 15.91
C ALA A 16 0.70 -13.39 15.10
N ARG A 17 0.58 -13.97 13.90
CA ARG A 17 -0.67 -13.93 13.13
C ARG A 17 -1.75 -14.65 13.92
N ALA A 18 -2.80 -13.93 14.28
CA ALA A 18 -3.96 -14.55 14.91
C ALA A 18 -4.50 -15.71 14.07
N ALA A 19 -5.34 -16.54 14.68
CA ALA A 19 -6.30 -17.32 13.92
C ALA A 19 -7.18 -16.31 13.16
N ASP A 20 -6.69 -15.87 12.00
CA ASP A 20 -7.38 -15.06 11.02
C ASP A 20 -8.69 -15.80 10.73
N GLN A 21 -9.80 -15.20 11.16
CA GLN A 21 -11.12 -15.79 10.89
C GLN A 21 -11.47 -15.69 9.41
N GLY A 22 -10.67 -14.97 8.60
CA GLY A 22 -10.70 -14.99 7.15
C GLY A 22 -11.91 -14.31 6.53
N ALA A 23 -12.73 -13.61 7.31
CA ALA A 23 -13.99 -13.05 6.84
C ALA A 23 -13.77 -12.01 5.74
N TYR A 24 -12.81 -11.09 5.88
CA TYR A 24 -12.53 -10.04 4.91
C TYR A 24 -11.14 -10.12 4.27
N ARG A 25 -10.46 -11.28 4.37
CA ARG A 25 -9.14 -11.45 3.78
C ARG A 25 -9.21 -11.55 2.26
N CYS A 26 -8.48 -10.69 1.58
CA CYS A 26 -8.32 -10.67 0.12
C CYS A 26 -7.00 -9.98 -0.24
N ASP A 27 -6.46 -10.31 -1.42
CA ASP A 27 -5.30 -9.58 -1.97
C ASP A 27 -5.76 -8.35 -2.76
N ASP A 28 -6.98 -8.39 -3.32
CA ASP A 28 -7.68 -7.27 -3.95
C ASP A 28 -9.11 -7.17 -3.35
N PRO A 29 -9.54 -6.01 -2.83
CA PRO A 29 -10.90 -5.83 -2.30
C PRO A 29 -12.01 -6.25 -3.26
N GLN A 30 -11.80 -6.20 -4.58
CA GLN A 30 -12.79 -6.63 -5.58
C GLN A 30 -13.06 -8.14 -5.57
N GLU A 31 -12.24 -8.94 -4.89
CA GLU A 31 -12.45 -10.37 -4.70
C GLU A 31 -13.52 -10.69 -3.64
N LEU A 32 -13.87 -9.71 -2.80
CA LEU A 32 -14.92 -9.88 -1.80
C LEU A 32 -16.29 -9.99 -2.45
N GLY A 33 -17.14 -10.83 -1.86
CA GLY A 33 -18.54 -10.92 -2.27
C GLY A 33 -19.31 -9.62 -1.99
N GLU A 34 -20.37 -9.38 -2.75
CA GLU A 34 -21.21 -8.17 -2.69
C GLU A 34 -21.65 -7.81 -1.26
N GLU A 35 -22.16 -8.78 -0.50
CA GLU A 35 -22.61 -8.58 0.89
C GLU A 35 -21.50 -8.07 1.83
N LYS A 36 -20.24 -8.49 1.61
CA LYS A 36 -19.09 -8.03 2.40
C LYS A 36 -18.65 -6.63 2.01
N LEU A 37 -18.69 -6.32 0.71
CA LEU A 37 -18.42 -4.99 0.20
C LEU A 37 -19.48 -4.00 0.68
N GLU A 38 -20.75 -4.41 0.73
CA GLU A 38 -21.84 -3.61 1.29
C GLU A 38 -21.64 -3.35 2.80
N ALA A 39 -21.25 -4.36 3.57
CA ALA A 39 -20.94 -4.19 5.00
C ALA A 39 -19.78 -3.20 5.22
N LEU A 40 -18.70 -3.30 4.44
CA LEU A 40 -17.59 -2.35 4.50
C LEU A 40 -18.00 -0.95 4.01
N ALA A 41 -18.87 -0.85 2.99
CA ALA A 41 -19.35 0.43 2.49
C ALA A 41 -20.22 1.14 3.52
N SER A 42 -21.06 0.38 4.23
CA SER A 42 -21.83 0.88 5.38
C SER A 42 -20.90 1.43 6.47
N ALA A 43 -19.85 0.69 6.83
CA ALA A 43 -18.84 1.14 7.80
C ALA A 43 -18.12 2.43 7.35
N ALA A 44 -17.70 2.50 6.08
CA ALA A 44 -17.06 3.70 5.53
C ALA A 44 -18.02 4.90 5.49
N ASN A 45 -19.31 4.67 5.24
CA ASN A 45 -20.34 5.72 5.30
C ASN A 45 -20.55 6.23 6.72
N ALA A 46 -20.57 5.36 7.73
CA ALA A 46 -20.60 5.78 9.13
C ALA A 46 -19.43 6.70 9.47
N CYS A 47 -18.22 6.37 9.01
CA CYS A 47 -17.06 7.25 9.13
C CYS A 47 -17.24 8.57 8.38
N ASN A 48 -17.74 8.52 7.15
CA ASN A 48 -18.02 9.72 6.36
C ASN A 48 -19.02 10.65 7.08
N TYR A 49 -20.08 10.13 7.70
CA TYR A 49 -21.03 10.95 8.42
C TYR A 49 -20.47 11.52 9.72
N ALA A 50 -19.60 10.78 10.41
CA ALA A 50 -19.02 11.22 11.67
C ALA A 50 -17.80 12.14 11.50
N TYR A 51 -16.81 11.78 10.70
CA TYR A 51 -15.51 12.48 10.68
C TYR A 51 -15.43 13.55 9.62
N SER A 52 -16.13 13.38 8.50
CA SER A 52 -15.92 14.23 7.33
C SER A 52 -16.51 15.64 7.50
N ILE A 53 -17.63 15.76 8.22
CA ILE A 53 -18.34 17.03 8.45
C ILE A 53 -17.56 17.91 9.44
N PHE A 54 -16.92 17.27 10.42
CA PHE A 54 -16.25 17.93 11.53
C PHE A 54 -14.73 17.89 11.39
N ALA A 55 -14.16 17.92 10.18
CA ALA A 55 -12.72 17.74 9.93
C ALA A 55 -11.73 18.62 10.75
N ASN A 56 -12.22 19.62 11.49
CA ASN A 56 -11.43 20.48 12.39
C ASN A 56 -11.78 20.31 13.89
N TYR A 57 -12.68 19.40 14.25
CA TYR A 57 -13.22 19.22 15.60
C TYR A 57 -13.33 17.73 15.95
N ASP A 58 -13.38 17.43 17.25
CA ASP A 58 -13.61 16.07 17.73
C ASP A 58 -15.11 15.74 17.60
N PRO A 59 -15.52 14.84 16.68
CA PRO A 59 -16.93 14.54 16.42
C PRO A 59 -17.62 13.83 17.59
N PHE A 60 -16.86 13.37 18.59
CA PHE A 60 -17.39 12.72 19.80
C PHE A 60 -17.28 13.62 21.04
N GLY A 61 -16.71 14.81 20.87
CA GLY A 61 -16.69 15.90 21.84
C GLY A 61 -17.99 16.71 21.78
N GLU A 62 -17.89 18.03 21.67
CA GLU A 62 -19.08 18.91 21.69
C GLU A 62 -20.10 18.58 20.58
N ASP A 63 -19.64 18.08 19.43
CA ASP A 63 -20.44 17.75 18.24
C ASP A 63 -21.04 16.32 18.25
N LEU A 64 -20.93 15.59 19.36
CA LEU A 64 -21.51 14.24 19.50
C LEU A 64 -23.01 14.17 19.13
N PRO A 65 -23.88 15.12 19.53
CA PRO A 65 -25.31 15.08 19.18
C PRO A 65 -25.53 15.12 17.67
N GLU A 66 -24.80 15.99 16.97
CA GLU A 66 -24.87 16.13 15.52
C GLU A 66 -24.36 14.88 14.81
N THR A 67 -23.26 14.29 15.29
CA THR A 67 -22.75 13.01 14.78
C THR A 67 -23.80 11.90 14.88
N ILE A 68 -24.44 11.74 16.05
CA ILE A 68 -25.48 10.72 16.25
C ILE A 68 -26.70 11.01 15.36
N ALA A 69 -27.13 12.27 15.27
CA ALA A 69 -28.24 12.64 14.40
C ALA A 69 -27.94 12.33 12.92
N MET A 70 -26.71 12.60 12.45
CA MET A 70 -26.30 12.27 11.08
C MET A 70 -26.32 10.75 10.83
N LEU A 71 -25.82 9.94 11.75
CA LEU A 71 -25.91 8.48 11.66
C LEU A 71 -27.37 8.02 11.60
N LEU A 72 -28.25 8.62 12.40
CA LEU A 72 -29.67 8.27 12.40
C LEU A 72 -30.39 8.67 11.10
N ILE A 73 -29.99 9.75 10.45
CA ILE A 73 -30.59 10.20 9.19
C ILE A 73 -30.15 9.32 8.02
N TYR A 74 -28.86 8.98 7.95
CA TYR A 74 -28.24 8.51 6.71
C TYR A 74 -27.80 7.05 6.71
N MET A 75 -27.75 6.38 7.86
CA MET A 75 -27.50 4.94 7.87
C MET A 75 -28.79 4.18 7.52
N ASP A 76 -28.71 3.25 6.59
CA ASP A 76 -29.86 2.49 6.09
C ASP A 76 -30.53 1.61 7.17
N ASP A 77 -29.77 1.16 8.18
CA ASP A 77 -30.23 0.33 9.29
C ASP A 77 -30.63 1.13 10.54
N SER A 78 -30.81 2.45 10.38
CA SER A 78 -31.16 3.35 11.47
C SER A 78 -32.50 2.99 12.13
N PRO A 79 -32.59 2.99 13.48
CA PRO A 79 -33.77 2.57 14.23
C PRO A 79 -34.87 3.66 14.30
N TYR A 80 -34.79 4.75 13.55
CA TYR A 80 -35.83 5.78 13.61
C TYR A 80 -37.16 5.25 13.08
N THR A 81 -38.23 5.67 13.74
CA THR A 81 -39.59 5.19 13.51
C THR A 81 -40.46 6.23 12.82
N ASP A 82 -40.15 7.51 13.01
CA ASP A 82 -40.88 8.63 12.43
C ASP A 82 -40.02 9.91 12.43
N VAL A 83 -40.45 10.92 11.68
CA VAL A 83 -39.80 12.23 11.60
C VAL A 83 -40.84 13.32 11.84
N CYS A 84 -40.54 14.24 12.76
CA CYS A 84 -41.38 15.40 13.05
C CYS A 84 -40.70 16.69 12.57
N TYR A 85 -41.24 17.31 11.51
CA TYR A 85 -40.75 18.57 10.97
C TYR A 85 -41.49 19.77 11.59
N ASN A 86 -41.20 20.12 12.85
CA ASN A 86 -41.89 21.20 13.58
C ASN A 86 -41.25 22.59 13.38
N LEU A 87 -40.81 22.94 12.17
CA LEU A 87 -40.11 24.21 11.88
C LEU A 87 -40.95 25.48 12.08
N SER A 88 -42.26 25.33 12.30
CA SER A 88 -43.18 26.46 12.49
C SER A 88 -43.90 26.45 13.84
N GLY A 89 -43.55 25.50 14.73
CA GLY A 89 -44.17 25.36 16.05
C GLY A 89 -45.64 24.91 16.03
N ASN A 90 -46.19 24.63 14.86
CA ASN A 90 -47.61 24.34 14.68
C ASN A 90 -47.93 22.84 14.65
N GLU A 91 -46.91 21.97 14.57
CA GLU A 91 -47.10 20.52 14.53
C GLU A 91 -47.33 19.94 15.94
N SER A 92 -46.95 20.69 17.00
CA SER A 92 -47.18 20.30 18.39
C SER A 92 -47.14 21.49 19.33
N ASP A 93 -48.13 21.58 20.23
CA ASP A 93 -48.17 22.58 21.32
C ASP A 93 -47.12 22.33 22.42
N VAL A 94 -46.43 21.17 22.37
CA VAL A 94 -45.54 20.68 23.44
C VAL A 94 -44.08 20.61 22.99
N LEU A 95 -43.83 20.48 21.69
CA LEU A 95 -42.47 20.36 21.14
C LEU A 95 -41.95 21.73 20.69
N PRO A 96 -40.68 22.07 20.99
CA PRO A 96 -40.01 23.24 20.43
C PRO A 96 -40.00 23.24 18.89
N GLU A 97 -39.77 24.43 18.31
CA GLU A 97 -39.67 24.61 16.85
C GLU A 97 -38.39 23.99 16.28
N ARG A 98 -38.40 22.68 16.01
CA ARG A 98 -37.23 21.90 15.57
C ARG A 98 -37.63 20.74 14.67
N ASN A 99 -36.64 20.12 14.03
CA ASN A 99 -36.79 18.85 13.32
C ASN A 99 -36.31 17.70 14.21
N TYR A 100 -37.18 16.72 14.43
CA TYR A 100 -36.87 15.58 15.26
C TYR A 100 -36.92 14.27 14.48
N TYR A 101 -35.92 13.42 14.69
CA TYR A 101 -35.96 12.00 14.36
C TYR A 101 -36.36 11.24 15.62
N ILE A 102 -37.40 10.40 15.50
CA ILE A 102 -38.00 9.73 16.64
C ILE A 102 -37.49 8.29 16.68
N VAL A 103 -36.70 7.94 17.69
CA VAL A 103 -36.20 6.59 17.95
C VAL A 103 -36.76 6.07 19.27
N GLN A 104 -36.77 4.76 19.49
CA GLN A 104 -36.92 4.24 20.84
C GLN A 104 -35.61 4.43 21.60
N GLU A 105 -35.62 5.04 22.80
CA GLU A 105 -34.39 5.33 23.57
C GLU A 105 -33.55 4.06 23.78
N ALA A 106 -34.21 2.93 24.04
CA ALA A 106 -33.57 1.64 24.25
C ALA A 106 -32.84 1.09 23.01
N GLU A 107 -33.20 1.54 21.80
CA GLU A 107 -32.61 1.07 20.53
C GLU A 107 -31.40 1.90 20.10
N LEU A 108 -31.20 3.09 20.67
CA LEU A 108 -30.12 3.99 20.25
C LEU A 108 -28.74 3.43 20.59
N GLN A 109 -28.52 2.95 21.82
CA GLN A 109 -27.22 2.39 22.20
C GLN A 109 -26.87 1.12 21.39
N PRO A 110 -27.77 0.13 21.22
CA PRO A 110 -27.51 -1.02 20.34
C PRO A 110 -27.19 -0.65 18.89
N PHE A 111 -27.82 0.39 18.35
CA PHE A 111 -27.49 0.91 17.02
C PHE A 111 -26.06 1.47 16.98
N LEU A 112 -25.71 2.35 17.92
CA LEU A 112 -24.36 2.91 17.96
C LEU A 112 -23.29 1.83 18.17
N ASP A 113 -23.55 0.85 19.04
CA ASP A 113 -22.62 -0.25 19.36
C ASP A 113 -22.29 -1.13 18.13
N ARG A 114 -23.21 -1.27 17.17
CA ARG A 114 -22.96 -2.03 15.92
C ARG A 114 -22.44 -1.18 14.76
N THR A 115 -22.58 0.14 14.84
CA THR A 115 -22.23 1.07 13.75
C THR A 115 -20.87 1.72 13.95
N LEU A 116 -20.66 2.41 15.08
CA LEU A 116 -19.48 3.23 15.32
C LEU A 116 -19.14 3.25 16.83
N ALA A 117 -18.19 2.41 17.23
CA ALA A 117 -17.85 2.19 18.64
C ALA A 117 -17.45 3.48 19.40
N PRO A 118 -16.67 4.42 18.83
CA PRO A 118 -16.35 5.69 19.51
C PRO A 118 -17.59 6.54 19.86
N ALA A 119 -18.57 6.63 18.93
CA ALA A 119 -19.82 7.33 19.19
C ALA A 119 -20.65 6.61 20.27
N ALA A 120 -20.65 5.28 20.25
CA ALA A 120 -21.34 4.46 21.23
C ALA A 120 -20.76 4.62 22.65
N GLU A 121 -19.44 4.69 22.76
CA GLU A 121 -18.73 4.97 24.01
C GLU A 121 -19.05 6.37 24.53
N ALA A 122 -18.88 7.40 23.69
CA ALA A 122 -19.16 8.78 24.06
C ALA A 122 -20.62 9.01 24.47
N TYR A 123 -21.58 8.41 23.75
CA TYR A 123 -23.00 8.46 24.12
C TYR A 123 -23.25 7.80 25.48
N ARG A 124 -22.66 6.63 25.73
CA ARG A 124 -22.84 5.91 27.00
C ARG A 124 -22.39 6.74 28.19
N GLU A 125 -21.30 7.50 28.04
CA GLU A 125 -20.78 8.39 29.07
C GLU A 125 -21.62 9.65 29.26
N ARG A 126 -22.17 10.19 28.17
CA ARG A 126 -22.77 11.53 28.15
C ARG A 126 -24.28 11.58 27.96
N LYS A 127 -24.97 10.45 27.85
CA LYS A 127 -26.44 10.41 27.67
C LYS A 127 -27.24 11.16 28.75
N GLY A 128 -26.65 11.45 29.92
CA GLY A 128 -27.27 12.31 30.93
C GLY A 128 -27.45 13.77 30.48
N GLU A 129 -26.75 14.21 29.43
CA GLU A 129 -26.74 15.56 28.87
C GLU A 129 -27.77 15.75 27.75
N MET A 130 -28.56 14.72 27.38
CA MET A 130 -29.48 14.75 26.23
C MET A 130 -30.42 15.98 26.19
N THR A 131 -30.88 16.44 27.36
CA THR A 131 -31.73 17.64 27.42
C THR A 131 -31.00 18.92 27.03
N ASP A 132 -29.70 19.02 27.33
CA ASP A 132 -28.87 20.16 26.95
C ASP A 132 -28.59 20.16 25.43
N TRP A 133 -28.62 18.99 24.79
CA TRP A 133 -28.56 18.82 23.33
C TRP A 133 -29.89 19.16 22.63
N GLY A 134 -30.93 19.49 23.40
CA GLY A 134 -32.28 19.74 22.86
C GLY A 134 -33.07 18.49 22.53
N TRP A 135 -32.61 17.32 22.97
CA TRP A 135 -33.30 16.05 22.78
C TRP A 135 -34.31 15.80 23.90
N LEU A 136 -35.42 15.13 23.57
CA LEU A 136 -36.54 14.94 24.48
C LEU A 136 -36.89 13.47 24.62
N VAL A 137 -36.86 12.96 25.85
CA VAL A 137 -37.35 11.61 26.18
C VAL A 137 -38.79 11.71 26.64
N MET A 138 -39.69 11.01 25.96
CA MET A 138 -41.11 10.97 26.29
C MET A 138 -41.42 9.84 27.27
N GLU A 139 -42.58 9.94 27.94
CA GLU A 139 -43.02 8.93 28.94
C GLU A 139 -43.18 7.52 28.36
N ASP A 140 -43.40 7.41 27.04
CA ASP A 140 -43.53 6.14 26.33
C ASP A 140 -42.20 5.52 25.90
N GLY A 141 -41.06 6.16 26.21
CA GLY A 141 -39.73 5.71 25.85
C GLY A 141 -39.24 6.20 24.49
N SER A 142 -40.03 7.02 23.78
CA SER A 142 -39.60 7.64 22.53
C SER A 142 -38.61 8.78 22.80
N LEU A 143 -37.48 8.75 22.11
CA LEU A 143 -36.46 9.79 22.12
C LEU A 143 -36.57 10.61 20.83
N TYR A 144 -36.76 11.92 20.99
CA TYR A 144 -36.81 12.91 19.93
C TYR A 144 -35.42 13.51 19.78
N VAL A 145 -34.68 13.02 18.80
CA VAL A 145 -33.33 13.49 18.47
C VAL A 145 -33.43 14.73 17.60
N ASP A 146 -32.92 15.86 18.09
CA ASP A 146 -32.88 17.09 17.31
C ASP A 146 -31.87 16.96 16.17
N ALA A 147 -32.34 17.17 14.95
CA ALA A 147 -31.54 17.14 13.73
C ALA A 147 -31.72 18.42 12.90
N THR A 148 -32.10 19.52 13.55
CA THR A 148 -32.35 20.81 12.90
C THR A 148 -31.08 21.32 12.21
N GLY A 149 -31.18 21.57 10.89
CA GLY A 149 -30.06 22.08 10.09
C GLY A 149 -29.16 21.00 9.47
N LEU A 150 -29.35 19.73 9.83
CA LEU A 150 -28.53 18.61 9.32
C LEU A 150 -29.09 17.96 8.04
N THR A 151 -30.39 18.10 7.78
CA THR A 151 -31.09 17.44 6.65
C THR A 151 -30.85 18.08 5.27
N ALA A 152 -30.13 19.20 5.19
CA ALA A 152 -29.89 19.95 3.94
C ALA A 152 -28.48 19.73 3.35
N THR A 153 -27.60 19.07 4.09
CA THR A 153 -26.19 18.81 3.75
C THR A 153 -26.02 17.33 3.46
N LEU A 154 -25.91 16.94 2.19
CA LEU A 154 -25.68 15.56 1.78
C LEU A 154 -24.18 15.30 1.56
N PRO A 155 -23.40 14.71 2.48
CA PRO A 155 -22.14 14.09 2.10
C PRO A 155 -22.46 12.70 1.53
N ASN A 156 -23.07 12.63 0.33
CA ASN A 156 -23.13 11.36 -0.39
C ASN A 156 -21.69 11.06 -0.83
N GLY A 157 -21.07 10.09 -0.15
CA GLY A 157 -19.75 9.58 -0.47
C GLY A 157 -19.89 8.13 -0.91
N THR A 158 -19.33 7.78 -2.07
CA THR A 158 -19.19 6.39 -2.49
C THR A 158 -17.77 5.94 -2.13
N PRO A 159 -17.60 4.96 -1.22
CA PRO A 159 -16.29 4.43 -0.90
C PRO A 159 -15.78 3.49 -1.99
N TYR A 160 -14.52 3.65 -2.39
CA TYR A 160 -13.79 2.74 -3.26
C TYR A 160 -12.63 2.14 -2.48
N PHE A 161 -12.73 0.85 -2.15
CA PHE A 161 -11.71 0.18 -1.33
C PHE A 161 -10.40 -0.02 -2.09
N THR A 162 -9.31 0.41 -1.48
CA THR A 162 -7.95 0.35 -2.03
C THR A 162 -7.08 -0.68 -1.30
N GLY A 163 -7.46 -1.08 -0.08
CA GLY A 163 -6.72 -2.11 0.65
C GLY A 163 -7.48 -2.63 1.88
N ILE A 164 -7.27 -3.91 2.19
CA ILE A 164 -7.80 -4.55 3.40
C ILE A 164 -6.69 -5.40 4.02
N GLU A 165 -6.30 -5.06 5.24
CA GLU A 165 -5.23 -5.70 5.99
C GLU A 165 -5.78 -6.36 7.26
N PRO A 166 -5.56 -7.68 7.49
CA PRO A 166 -5.97 -8.33 8.74
C PRO A 166 -5.08 -7.88 9.91
N LEU A 167 -5.70 -7.35 10.97
CA LEU A 167 -5.03 -6.99 12.23
C LEU A 167 -5.06 -8.11 13.28
N GLY A 168 -5.69 -9.23 12.95
CA GLY A 168 -5.81 -10.40 13.81
C GLY A 168 -7.17 -10.51 14.52
N GLY A 169 -7.53 -11.73 14.90
CA GLY A 169 -8.86 -12.06 15.42
C GLY A 169 -9.93 -11.79 14.37
N ASN A 170 -10.86 -10.90 14.71
CA ASN A 170 -11.93 -10.41 13.85
C ASN A 170 -11.71 -8.95 13.39
N ARG A 171 -10.47 -8.43 13.41
CA ARG A 171 -10.18 -7.03 13.10
C ARG A 171 -9.44 -6.85 11.79
N TYR A 172 -9.80 -5.79 11.07
CA TYR A 172 -9.23 -5.44 9.77
C TYR A 172 -8.99 -3.93 9.68
N LEU A 173 -7.85 -3.54 9.13
CA LEU A 173 -7.58 -2.17 8.70
C LEU A 173 -8.01 -2.07 7.23
N VAL A 174 -8.93 -1.16 6.94
CA VAL A 174 -9.54 -0.97 5.63
C VAL A 174 -9.22 0.43 5.16
N GLN A 175 -8.70 0.54 3.93
CA GLN A 175 -8.39 1.79 3.27
C GLN A 175 -9.31 1.96 2.07
N CYS A 176 -9.84 3.17 1.89
CA CYS A 176 -10.69 3.51 0.76
C CYS A 176 -10.63 5.00 0.40
N ASP A 177 -10.96 5.30 -0.85
CA ASP A 177 -11.22 6.66 -1.32
C ASP A 177 -12.72 6.92 -1.30
N VAL A 178 -13.14 7.95 -0.57
CA VAL A 178 -14.55 8.37 -0.52
C VAL A 178 -14.77 9.45 -1.58
N ILE A 179 -15.61 9.16 -2.58
CA ILE A 179 -15.91 10.08 -3.68
C ILE A 179 -17.29 10.70 -3.50
N GLY A 180 -17.36 12.02 -3.39
CA GLY A 180 -18.59 12.73 -3.02
C GLY A 180 -18.54 14.24 -3.21
N ILE A 181 -19.16 15.00 -2.31
CA ILE A 181 -19.09 16.48 -2.31
C ILE A 181 -17.65 16.98 -2.10
N GLY A 182 -16.87 16.25 -1.31
CA GLY A 182 -15.43 16.39 -1.22
C GLY A 182 -14.82 15.01 -1.30
N ASN A 183 -13.78 14.85 -2.11
CA ASN A 183 -13.08 13.59 -2.23
C ASN A 183 -11.95 13.56 -1.19
N TYR A 184 -11.80 12.43 -0.51
CA TYR A 184 -10.76 12.26 0.50
C TYR A 184 -10.49 10.77 0.75
N PRO A 185 -9.26 10.39 1.12
CA PRO A 185 -8.95 9.04 1.53
C PRO A 185 -9.31 8.83 3.01
N LEU A 186 -9.66 7.60 3.34
CA LEU A 186 -10.09 7.15 4.66
C LEU A 186 -9.39 5.83 5.00
N ALA A 187 -8.83 5.74 6.19
CA ALA A 187 -8.45 4.48 6.80
C ALA A 187 -9.31 4.25 8.04
N MET A 188 -9.92 3.07 8.13
CA MET A 188 -10.75 2.68 9.26
C MET A 188 -10.36 1.30 9.76
N VAL A 189 -10.42 1.11 11.07
CA VAL A 189 -10.33 -0.22 11.67
C VAL A 189 -11.74 -0.73 11.88
N VAL A 190 -12.04 -1.88 11.31
CA VAL A 190 -13.33 -2.55 11.47
C VAL A 190 -13.19 -3.85 12.27
N GLY A 191 -14.20 -4.14 13.09
CA GLY A 191 -14.40 -5.45 13.70
C GLY A 191 -15.53 -6.20 12.99
N ASP A 192 -15.32 -7.47 12.65
CA ASP A 192 -16.37 -8.36 12.18
C ASP A 192 -17.19 -8.86 13.37
N LEU A 193 -18.49 -8.55 13.37
CA LEU A 193 -19.43 -8.98 14.41
C LEU A 193 -20.18 -10.26 14.04
N ALA A 194 -20.10 -10.71 12.78
CA ALA A 194 -20.84 -11.86 12.31
C ALA A 194 -20.24 -13.17 12.84
N GLU A 195 -21.08 -14.07 13.35
CA GLU A 195 -20.66 -15.45 13.59
C GLU A 195 -20.61 -16.26 12.28
N ALA A 196 -19.99 -17.43 12.33
CA ALA A 196 -19.85 -18.28 11.14
C ALA A 196 -21.21 -18.68 10.54
N GLY A 197 -21.51 -18.15 9.35
CA GLY A 197 -22.76 -18.40 8.63
C GLY A 197 -23.85 -17.35 8.82
N GLU A 198 -23.56 -16.27 9.56
CA GLU A 198 -24.40 -15.07 9.62
C GLU A 198 -24.07 -14.09 8.47
N GLU A 199 -24.96 -13.13 8.22
CA GLU A 199 -24.71 -12.07 7.25
C GLU A 199 -23.52 -11.19 7.70
N PRO A 200 -22.64 -10.74 6.78
CA PRO A 200 -21.49 -9.92 7.13
C PRO A 200 -21.89 -8.64 7.88
N GLN A 201 -21.22 -8.36 9.02
CA GLN A 201 -21.46 -7.15 9.81
C GLN A 201 -20.14 -6.54 10.26
N ALA A 202 -19.87 -5.30 9.81
CA ALA A 202 -18.65 -4.58 10.15
C ALA A 202 -18.98 -3.39 11.08
N VAL A 203 -18.39 -3.37 12.27
CA VAL A 203 -18.43 -2.20 13.17
C VAL A 203 -17.15 -1.39 13.03
N VAL A 204 -17.26 -0.07 12.97
CA VAL A 204 -16.08 0.80 13.01
C VAL A 204 -15.56 0.92 14.44
N LEU A 205 -14.31 0.57 14.65
CA LEU A 205 -13.60 0.68 15.93
C LEU A 205 -12.85 2.02 16.04
N ASP A 206 -12.28 2.50 14.94
CA ASP A 206 -11.52 3.76 14.86
C ASP A 206 -11.33 4.17 13.40
N ALA A 207 -11.03 5.44 13.13
CA ALA A 207 -10.76 5.92 11.79
C ALA A 207 -9.89 7.18 11.74
N VAL A 208 -9.20 7.36 10.62
CA VAL A 208 -8.46 8.57 10.24
C VAL A 208 -8.74 8.91 8.78
N SER A 209 -8.83 10.20 8.46
CA SER A 209 -9.09 10.67 7.10
C SER A 209 -8.04 11.69 6.65
N GLY A 210 -7.75 11.72 5.35
CA GLY A 210 -6.91 12.76 4.74
C GLY A 210 -7.63 14.11 4.68
N GLU A 211 -6.92 15.14 4.21
CA GLU A 211 -7.52 16.45 3.99
C GLU A 211 -8.59 16.39 2.88
N ARG A 212 -9.69 17.12 3.08
CA ARG A 212 -10.73 17.26 2.07
C ARG A 212 -10.32 18.25 0.99
N THR A 213 -10.37 17.82 -0.25
CA THR A 213 -10.27 18.73 -1.40
C THR A 213 -11.69 19.19 -1.81
N TRP A 214 -11.91 20.51 -1.81
CA TRP A 214 -13.19 21.14 -2.19
C TRP A 214 -13.23 21.59 -3.66
N GLU A 215 -12.26 21.16 -4.48
CA GLU A 215 -12.22 21.58 -5.89
C GLU A 215 -13.38 20.97 -6.67
N ASP A 216 -14.13 21.83 -7.37
CA ASP A 216 -15.36 21.51 -8.10
C ASP A 216 -15.31 20.14 -8.78
N ALA A 217 -16.29 19.30 -8.43
CA ALA A 217 -16.65 18.04 -9.07
C ALA A 217 -17.14 18.26 -10.53
N SER A 218 -16.33 18.92 -11.34
CA SER A 218 -16.44 18.83 -12.79
C SER A 218 -16.00 17.43 -13.20
N GLU A 219 -16.86 16.75 -13.96
CA GLU A 219 -16.69 15.36 -14.43
C GLU A 219 -15.34 15.09 -15.13
N GLU A 220 -14.59 16.14 -15.52
CA GLU A 220 -13.26 16.04 -16.12
C GLU A 220 -12.11 15.74 -15.14
N ARG A 221 -12.32 15.83 -13.82
CA ARG A 221 -11.29 15.55 -12.80
C ARG A 221 -11.40 14.21 -12.08
N ALA A 222 -12.34 13.37 -12.49
CA ALA A 222 -12.64 12.09 -11.84
C ALA A 222 -11.49 11.05 -11.83
N TRP A 223 -10.35 11.31 -12.47
CA TRP A 223 -9.28 10.31 -12.63
C TRP A 223 -7.85 10.89 -12.73
N GLY A 224 -7.50 11.99 -12.05
CA GLY A 224 -6.18 12.59 -12.33
C GLY A 224 -5.48 13.54 -11.35
N ASP A 225 -6.12 14.05 -10.31
CA ASP A 225 -5.43 14.88 -9.30
C ASP A 225 -5.39 14.12 -7.97
N SER A 226 -4.17 13.92 -7.45
CA SER A 226 -3.85 13.22 -6.20
C SER A 226 -4.80 13.65 -5.08
N LEU A 227 -5.57 12.72 -4.53
CA LEU A 227 -6.06 12.87 -3.17
C LEU A 227 -4.84 13.14 -2.28
N SER A 228 -4.98 14.01 -1.27
CA SER A 228 -3.91 14.15 -0.27
C SER A 228 -3.72 12.80 0.39
N ASP A 229 -2.52 12.24 0.35
CA ASP A 229 -2.26 10.94 0.97
C ASP A 229 -2.65 10.94 2.45
N LEU A 230 -3.12 9.80 2.94
CA LEU A 230 -3.23 9.58 4.39
C LEU A 230 -1.84 9.69 5.00
N ASP A 231 -1.74 10.37 6.14
CA ASP A 231 -0.49 10.35 6.91
C ASP A 231 -0.17 8.90 7.30
N HIS A 232 0.95 8.39 6.81
CA HIS A 232 1.39 7.02 7.10
C HIS A 232 1.54 6.79 8.60
N ALA A 233 1.97 7.80 9.36
CA ALA A 233 2.10 7.68 10.82
C ALA A 233 0.75 7.46 11.51
N ASP A 234 -0.34 8.00 10.96
CA ASP A 234 -1.69 7.84 11.50
C ASP A 234 -2.25 6.45 11.20
N VAL A 235 -2.01 5.94 10.00
CA VAL A 235 -2.36 4.57 9.61
C VAL A 235 -1.57 3.55 10.43
N ASP A 236 -0.27 3.78 10.62
CA ASP A 236 0.59 2.91 11.42
C ASP A 236 0.15 2.89 12.89
N ARG A 237 -0.25 4.04 13.44
CA ARG A 237 -0.82 4.13 14.79
C ARG A 237 -2.12 3.34 14.94
N LEU A 238 -3.00 3.35 13.93
CA LEU A 238 -4.18 2.49 13.90
C LEU A 238 -3.79 1.00 13.88
N ARG A 239 -2.85 0.63 13.01
CA ARG A 239 -2.33 -0.74 12.91
C ARG A 239 -1.82 -1.22 14.26
N GLU A 240 -0.91 -0.48 14.89
CA GLU A 240 -0.30 -0.84 16.18
C GLU A 240 -1.32 -0.94 17.31
N ARG A 241 -2.26 0.02 17.39
CA ARG A 241 -3.24 0.10 18.48
C ARG A 241 -4.23 -1.07 18.47
N TYR A 242 -4.67 -1.47 17.28
CA TYR A 242 -5.76 -2.46 17.14
C TYR A 242 -5.28 -3.86 16.82
N TRP A 243 -3.99 -4.04 16.59
CA TRP A 243 -3.38 -5.34 16.38
C TRP A 243 -3.65 -6.31 17.53
N VAL A 244 -4.08 -7.54 17.19
CA VAL A 244 -4.36 -8.60 18.15
C VAL A 244 -3.46 -9.79 17.88
N PRO A 245 -2.54 -10.12 18.79
CA PRO A 245 -1.71 -11.30 18.65
C PRO A 245 -2.53 -12.59 18.80
N GLY A 246 -2.17 -13.63 18.04
CA GLY A 246 -2.78 -14.97 18.11
C GLY A 246 -2.54 -15.77 19.39
N GLU A 247 -3.02 -17.01 19.40
CA GLU A 247 -2.71 -17.98 20.47
C GLU A 247 -1.22 -18.35 20.38
N GLY A 248 -0.41 -17.85 21.33
CA GLY A 248 1.06 -17.85 21.24
C GLY A 248 1.66 -16.59 20.59
N GLY A 249 0.81 -15.68 20.10
CA GLY A 249 1.23 -14.45 19.45
C GLY A 249 1.85 -13.43 20.40
N GLN A 250 1.44 -13.39 21.68
CA GLN A 250 2.11 -12.55 22.68
C GLN A 250 3.53 -13.05 22.96
N GLU A 251 3.71 -14.37 23.07
CA GLU A 251 5.04 -14.99 23.15
C GLU A 251 5.85 -14.69 21.89
N ALA A 252 5.17 -14.64 20.74
CA ALA A 252 5.79 -14.30 19.49
C ALA A 252 6.22 -12.82 19.41
N VAL A 253 5.39 -11.87 19.82
CA VAL A 253 5.75 -10.44 19.96
C VAL A 253 6.96 -10.26 20.84
N GLU A 254 6.96 -10.91 21.99
CA GLU A 254 8.05 -10.83 22.94
C GLU A 254 9.33 -11.46 22.38
N LEU A 255 9.22 -12.50 21.55
CA LEU A 255 10.35 -13.06 20.83
C LEU A 255 10.83 -12.10 19.73
N LEU A 256 9.94 -11.53 18.92
CA LEU A 256 10.24 -10.52 17.90
C LEU A 256 10.97 -9.31 18.49
N ALA A 257 10.44 -8.70 19.56
CA ALA A 257 11.07 -7.57 20.22
C ALA A 257 12.48 -7.92 20.76
N ARG A 258 12.67 -9.16 21.24
CA ARG A 258 14.00 -9.64 21.67
C ARG A 258 14.94 -9.87 20.49
N LEU A 259 14.42 -10.36 19.36
CA LEU A 259 15.20 -10.61 18.16
C LEU A 259 15.56 -9.27 17.47
N GLU A 260 14.64 -8.33 17.39
CA GLU A 260 14.89 -6.94 16.96
C GLU A 260 15.92 -6.24 17.83
N ALA A 261 15.85 -6.38 19.16
CA ALA A 261 16.87 -5.84 20.06
C ALA A 261 18.26 -6.48 19.87
N LEU A 262 18.34 -7.64 19.19
CA LEU A 262 19.58 -8.30 18.81
C LEU A 262 20.00 -7.99 17.37
N SER A 263 19.12 -7.37 16.57
CA SER A 263 19.41 -6.96 15.19
C SER A 263 20.15 -5.61 15.19
N PRO A 264 21.21 -5.46 14.37
CA PRO A 264 21.87 -4.16 14.21
C PRO A 264 20.99 -3.09 13.53
N VAL A 265 19.91 -3.50 12.85
CA VAL A 265 18.91 -2.62 12.22
C VAL A 265 17.51 -3.11 12.57
N PRO A 266 16.62 -2.27 13.16
CA PRO A 266 15.26 -2.67 13.49
C PRO A 266 14.42 -2.99 12.24
N TYR A 267 13.42 -3.86 12.40
CA TYR A 267 12.48 -4.18 11.33
C TYR A 267 11.62 -2.96 10.97
N HIS A 268 11.17 -2.87 9.71
CA HIS A 268 10.43 -1.72 9.18
C HIS A 268 11.09 -0.35 9.37
N THR A 269 12.39 -0.30 9.68
CA THR A 269 13.10 0.98 9.67
C THR A 269 13.16 1.46 8.23
N GLU A 270 12.53 2.59 7.96
CA GLU A 270 12.74 3.33 6.73
C GLU A 270 14.16 3.88 6.74
N LEU A 271 15.04 3.24 5.96
CA LEU A 271 16.46 3.57 5.98
C LEU A 271 16.80 4.72 5.04
N ALA A 272 15.87 5.20 4.22
CA ALA A 272 16.23 6.06 3.10
C ALA A 272 16.56 7.51 3.49
N GLU A 273 15.90 8.08 4.50
CA GLU A 273 16.24 9.43 4.96
C GLU A 273 17.67 9.47 5.55
N ASP A 274 17.99 8.51 6.41
CA ASP A 274 19.27 8.38 7.12
C ASP A 274 20.34 7.55 6.36
N ALA A 275 20.04 7.02 5.18
CA ALA A 275 20.97 6.21 4.40
C ALA A 275 22.25 6.99 4.06
N SER A 276 23.39 6.32 4.19
CA SER A 276 24.67 6.89 3.77
C SER A 276 24.65 7.22 2.26
N PRO A 277 25.43 8.20 1.80
CA PRO A 277 25.52 8.51 0.37
C PRO A 277 25.89 7.29 -0.51
N ALA A 278 26.67 6.35 0.04
CA ALA A 278 27.03 5.12 -0.66
C ALA A 278 25.83 4.18 -0.85
N VAL A 279 24.96 4.06 0.15
CA VAL A 279 23.72 3.26 0.04
C VAL A 279 22.76 3.90 -0.96
N LYS A 280 22.59 5.23 -0.90
CA LYS A 280 21.76 5.97 -1.86
C LYS A 280 22.24 5.76 -3.30
N GLN A 281 23.54 5.85 -3.53
CA GLN A 281 24.12 5.56 -4.85
C GLN A 281 23.87 4.11 -5.28
N ALA A 282 24.09 3.13 -4.39
CA ALA A 282 23.87 1.73 -4.72
C ALA A 282 22.39 1.41 -5.03
N LEU A 283 21.43 2.13 -4.42
CA LEU A 283 20.01 2.04 -4.74
C LEU A 283 19.72 2.61 -6.13
N THR A 284 20.27 3.80 -6.45
CA THR A 284 20.19 4.37 -7.80
C THR A 284 20.75 3.39 -8.83
N ASP A 285 21.93 2.81 -8.58
CA ASP A 285 22.54 1.84 -9.49
C ASP A 285 21.66 0.59 -9.69
N ALA A 286 20.99 0.12 -8.63
CA ALA A 286 20.07 -1.01 -8.72
C ALA A 286 18.80 -0.64 -9.52
N LYS A 287 18.27 0.56 -9.34
CA LYS A 287 17.12 1.08 -10.10
C LYS A 287 17.42 1.15 -11.60
N VAL A 288 18.53 1.79 -11.95
CA VAL A 288 18.99 1.91 -13.34
C VAL A 288 19.15 0.52 -13.97
N ALA A 289 19.80 -0.41 -13.25
CA ALA A 289 19.97 -1.78 -13.74
C ALA A 289 18.62 -2.48 -13.96
N SER A 290 17.65 -2.30 -13.05
CA SER A 290 16.31 -2.87 -13.19
C SER A 290 15.56 -2.34 -14.41
N GLU A 291 15.64 -1.03 -14.67
CA GLU A 291 14.97 -0.41 -15.82
C GLU A 291 15.57 -0.88 -17.15
N ILE A 292 16.90 -0.98 -17.21
CA ILE A 292 17.58 -1.50 -18.41
C ILE A 292 17.22 -2.98 -18.62
N ALA A 293 17.18 -3.78 -17.54
CA ALA A 293 16.88 -5.21 -17.60
C ALA A 293 15.42 -5.51 -17.97
N SER A 294 14.48 -4.55 -17.83
CA SER A 294 13.05 -4.71 -18.14
C SER A 294 12.73 -5.08 -19.59
N GLY A 295 13.71 -5.01 -20.49
CA GLY A 295 13.57 -5.52 -21.85
C GLY A 295 13.51 -7.04 -21.94
N ASP A 296 13.70 -7.78 -20.83
CA ASP A 296 13.56 -9.23 -20.69
C ASP A 296 14.35 -10.06 -21.73
N THR A 297 15.43 -9.50 -22.26
CA THR A 297 16.32 -10.15 -23.25
C THR A 297 17.74 -10.26 -22.70
N PHE A 298 18.52 -11.21 -23.21
CA PHE A 298 19.91 -11.37 -22.79
C PHE A 298 20.72 -10.07 -22.97
N GLU A 299 20.46 -9.34 -24.05
CA GLU A 299 21.02 -8.03 -24.33
C GLU A 299 20.77 -7.03 -23.19
N SER A 300 19.50 -6.90 -22.75
CA SER A 300 19.08 -6.01 -21.67
C SER A 300 19.77 -6.36 -20.35
N TYR A 301 19.91 -7.65 -20.04
CA TYR A 301 20.64 -8.08 -18.84
C TYR A 301 22.12 -7.68 -18.92
N VAL A 302 22.78 -7.92 -20.06
CA VAL A 302 24.19 -7.57 -20.24
C VAL A 302 24.42 -6.06 -20.12
N GLN A 303 23.53 -5.25 -20.69
CA GLN A 303 23.59 -3.78 -20.56
C GLN A 303 23.42 -3.32 -19.11
N ALA A 304 22.46 -3.90 -18.39
CA ALA A 304 22.20 -3.58 -16.99
C ALA A 304 23.39 -3.86 -16.06
N LEU A 305 24.32 -4.74 -16.45
CA LEU A 305 25.54 -5.00 -15.70
C LEU A 305 26.57 -3.87 -15.82
N SER A 306 26.53 -3.08 -16.91
CA SER A 306 27.50 -2.00 -17.18
C SER A 306 28.96 -2.46 -17.02
N MET A 307 29.33 -3.53 -17.73
CA MET A 307 30.64 -4.19 -17.67
C MET A 307 31.82 -3.26 -18.06
N GLN A 308 33.03 -3.61 -17.63
CA GLN A 308 34.26 -2.77 -17.54
C GLN A 308 35.35 -3.12 -18.60
N PRO A 309 36.53 -2.47 -18.66
CA PRO A 309 37.39 -2.35 -19.87
C PRO A 309 38.06 -3.62 -20.43
N THR A 310 37.90 -4.77 -19.78
CA THR A 310 38.37 -6.09 -20.29
C THR A 310 37.58 -6.55 -21.51
N MET A 311 36.49 -5.86 -21.84
CA MET A 311 35.72 -6.08 -23.06
C MET A 311 36.49 -5.66 -24.32
N TYR A 312 36.13 -6.26 -25.45
CA TYR A 312 36.68 -5.90 -26.76
C TYR A 312 35.58 -5.54 -27.77
N ARG A 313 35.92 -4.69 -28.75
CA ARG A 313 35.02 -4.28 -29.84
C ARG A 313 35.73 -4.37 -31.21
N PRO A 314 35.01 -4.52 -32.33
CA PRO A 314 35.64 -4.48 -33.64
C PRO A 314 36.19 -3.08 -33.94
N GLU A 315 37.38 -3.01 -34.52
CA GLU A 315 37.96 -1.73 -34.94
C GLU A 315 37.13 -1.12 -36.08
N PHE A 316 36.71 0.15 -35.95
CA PHE A 316 35.96 0.87 -37.00
C PHE A 316 36.70 0.99 -38.34
N ALA A 317 37.99 0.62 -38.40
CA ALA A 317 38.87 0.82 -39.55
C ALA A 317 39.40 -0.50 -40.19
N ALA A 318 39.24 -1.65 -39.54
CA ALA A 318 39.69 -2.94 -40.06
C ALA A 318 38.67 -4.03 -39.68
N GLU A 319 38.03 -4.64 -40.68
CA GLU A 319 37.17 -5.80 -40.47
C GLU A 319 38.05 -6.95 -39.92
N ASP A 320 37.69 -7.43 -38.72
CA ASP A 320 38.16 -8.64 -38.04
C ASP A 320 39.17 -8.53 -36.87
N GLU A 321 39.55 -7.33 -36.39
CA GLU A 321 40.38 -7.22 -35.17
C GLU A 321 39.58 -6.68 -33.96
N TRP A 322 39.53 -7.49 -32.90
CA TRP A 322 38.97 -7.12 -31.60
C TRP A 322 39.97 -6.21 -30.85
N THR A 323 39.55 -4.99 -30.60
CA THR A 323 40.33 -3.97 -29.88
C THR A 323 39.83 -3.84 -28.43
N PRO A 324 40.72 -3.72 -27.43
CA PRO A 324 40.30 -3.47 -26.06
C PRO A 324 39.39 -2.24 -25.97
N ALA A 325 38.39 -2.32 -25.10
CA ALA A 325 37.51 -1.20 -24.79
C ALA A 325 38.33 0.00 -24.28
N ASP A 326 37.85 1.20 -24.59
CA ASP A 326 38.44 2.43 -24.08
C ASP A 326 38.32 2.43 -22.55
N PRO A 327 39.43 2.50 -21.79
CA PRO A 327 39.40 2.52 -20.33
C PRO A 327 38.59 3.69 -19.76
N ASP A 328 38.46 4.78 -20.52
CA ASP A 328 37.67 5.96 -20.12
C ASP A 328 36.17 5.78 -20.41
N HIS A 329 35.79 4.74 -21.17
CA HIS A 329 34.40 4.35 -21.42
C HIS A 329 33.99 3.31 -20.37
N GLY A 330 33.45 3.78 -19.26
CA GLY A 330 33.13 2.94 -18.09
C GLY A 330 31.89 2.06 -18.21
N TYR A 331 31.44 1.70 -19.43
CA TYR A 331 30.24 0.90 -19.69
C TYR A 331 30.30 0.21 -21.06
N THR A 332 29.40 -0.76 -21.27
CA THR A 332 29.24 -1.51 -22.53
C THR A 332 28.87 -0.60 -23.71
N TYR A 333 29.41 -0.86 -24.91
CA TYR A 333 29.11 -0.04 -26.08
C TYR A 333 27.77 -0.38 -26.71
N GLY A 334 26.88 0.61 -26.79
CA GLY A 334 25.65 0.54 -27.58
C GLY A 334 25.92 0.65 -29.08
N ASP A 335 24.99 0.11 -29.86
CA ASP A 335 25.04 -0.07 -31.31
C ASP A 335 26.31 -0.78 -31.81
N ALA A 336 26.84 -1.71 -31.01
CA ALA A 336 28.10 -2.39 -31.28
C ALA A 336 28.13 -3.84 -30.77
N TRP A 337 28.99 -4.65 -31.39
CA TRP A 337 29.40 -5.96 -30.88
C TRP A 337 30.41 -5.81 -29.75
N ASN A 338 30.19 -6.53 -28.66
CA ASN A 338 31.05 -6.56 -27.49
C ASN A 338 31.48 -8.02 -27.24
N VAL A 339 32.77 -8.26 -27.07
CA VAL A 339 33.32 -9.53 -26.58
C VAL A 339 33.62 -9.37 -25.10
N ILE A 340 33.06 -10.26 -24.28
CA ILE A 340 33.15 -10.23 -22.83
C ILE A 340 33.68 -11.60 -22.35
N PRO A 341 34.75 -11.65 -21.56
CA PRO A 341 35.23 -12.89 -20.95
C PRO A 341 34.11 -13.60 -20.18
N ALA A 342 34.02 -14.92 -20.35
CA ALA A 342 32.91 -15.70 -19.82
C ALA A 342 32.85 -15.69 -18.29
N ASP A 343 34.00 -15.84 -17.63
CA ASP A 343 34.12 -15.82 -16.17
C ASP A 343 33.70 -14.48 -15.56
N GLU A 344 34.06 -13.38 -16.23
CA GLU A 344 33.67 -12.03 -15.80
C GLU A 344 32.16 -11.81 -15.95
N LEU A 345 31.58 -12.17 -17.09
CA LEU A 345 30.15 -11.99 -17.32
C LEU A 345 29.32 -12.88 -16.39
N GLU A 346 29.70 -14.15 -16.23
CA GLU A 346 29.04 -15.09 -15.33
C GLU A 346 29.08 -14.61 -13.87
N THR A 347 30.23 -14.10 -13.43
CA THR A 347 30.38 -13.52 -12.09
C THR A 347 29.50 -12.29 -11.90
N ALA A 348 29.42 -11.42 -12.91
CA ALA A 348 28.59 -10.22 -12.87
C ALA A 348 27.10 -10.56 -12.84
N PHE A 349 26.64 -11.53 -13.63
CA PHE A 349 25.27 -12.06 -13.59
C PHE A 349 24.93 -12.62 -12.22
N GLN A 350 25.80 -13.47 -11.66
CA GLN A 350 25.60 -14.05 -10.33
C GLN A 350 25.52 -12.96 -9.26
N ARG A 351 26.36 -11.92 -9.36
CA ARG A 351 26.39 -10.83 -8.38
C ARG A 351 25.18 -9.91 -8.49
N ARG A 352 24.79 -9.47 -9.69
CA ARG A 352 23.69 -8.52 -9.89
C ARG A 352 22.31 -9.16 -9.86
N PHE A 353 22.14 -10.34 -10.45
CA PHE A 353 20.81 -10.98 -10.60
C PHE A 353 20.68 -12.30 -9.83
N GLY A 354 21.77 -12.83 -9.29
CA GLY A 354 21.74 -14.15 -8.64
C GLY A 354 21.65 -15.32 -9.62
N ILE A 355 21.83 -15.06 -10.91
CA ILE A 355 21.68 -16.01 -12.00
C ILE A 355 23.01 -16.71 -12.31
N ASP A 356 22.97 -18.04 -12.36
CA ASP A 356 24.04 -18.88 -12.90
C ASP A 356 23.79 -19.12 -14.39
N LEU A 357 24.51 -18.40 -15.25
CA LEU A 357 24.40 -18.58 -16.71
C LEU A 357 24.81 -19.99 -17.15
N THR A 358 25.59 -20.73 -16.36
CA THR A 358 26.05 -22.07 -16.73
C THR A 358 25.02 -23.16 -16.44
N ALA A 359 23.94 -22.81 -15.73
CA ALA A 359 22.87 -23.72 -15.39
C ALA A 359 22.27 -24.40 -16.63
N ASN A 360 21.80 -25.63 -16.45
CA ASN A 360 21.16 -26.44 -17.49
C ASN A 360 21.96 -26.49 -18.81
N ASP A 361 23.30 -26.57 -18.73
CA ASP A 361 24.20 -26.60 -19.89
C ASP A 361 23.98 -25.41 -20.85
N ARG A 362 23.61 -24.23 -20.31
CA ARG A 362 23.33 -23.00 -21.07
C ARG A 362 22.16 -23.11 -22.07
N ALA A 363 21.12 -23.88 -21.72
CA ALA A 363 19.95 -24.07 -22.59
C ALA A 363 19.27 -22.76 -23.04
N TRP A 364 19.29 -21.72 -22.20
CA TRP A 364 18.76 -20.38 -22.49
C TRP A 364 19.34 -19.74 -23.76
N MET A 365 20.55 -20.13 -24.18
CA MET A 365 21.18 -19.62 -25.41
C MET A 365 20.41 -20.00 -26.69
N TYR A 366 19.48 -20.96 -26.59
CA TYR A 366 18.66 -21.42 -27.70
C TYR A 366 17.23 -20.87 -27.65
N ASP A 367 16.89 -20.07 -26.65
CA ASP A 367 15.61 -19.37 -26.57
C ASP A 367 15.63 -18.14 -27.48
N MET A 368 14.79 -18.16 -28.52
CA MET A 368 14.73 -17.11 -29.55
C MET A 368 13.98 -15.85 -29.11
N ASP A 369 13.19 -15.94 -28.03
CA ASP A 369 12.52 -14.78 -27.45
C ASP A 369 13.48 -14.05 -26.48
N PHE A 370 14.41 -14.78 -25.88
CA PHE A 370 15.46 -14.23 -25.02
C PHE A 370 16.71 -13.76 -25.78
N ILE A 371 17.11 -14.49 -26.83
CA ILE A 371 18.22 -14.15 -27.72
C ILE A 371 17.69 -13.46 -28.98
N LEU A 372 17.89 -12.16 -29.04
CA LEU A 372 17.44 -11.36 -30.16
C LEU A 372 18.18 -11.70 -31.45
N THR A 373 17.47 -11.54 -32.57
CA THR A 373 18.03 -11.70 -33.92
C THR A 373 18.16 -10.36 -34.62
N ASP A 374 19.21 -10.22 -35.43
CA ASP A 374 19.38 -9.04 -36.27
C ASP A 374 18.25 -8.97 -37.29
N TYR A 375 17.64 -7.78 -37.40
CA TYR A 375 16.44 -7.57 -38.21
C TYR A 375 16.68 -7.84 -39.71
N TYR A 376 17.90 -7.62 -40.20
CA TYR A 376 18.23 -7.68 -41.63
C TYR A 376 18.71 -9.05 -42.08
N THR A 377 19.42 -9.77 -41.20
CA THR A 377 20.04 -11.06 -41.50
C THR A 377 19.28 -12.24 -40.88
N GLY A 378 18.53 -12.00 -39.80
CA GLY A 378 17.87 -13.05 -39.02
C GLY A 378 18.83 -13.88 -38.17
N GLU A 379 20.12 -13.53 -38.15
CA GLU A 379 21.13 -14.23 -37.34
C GLU A 379 21.04 -13.79 -35.87
N PRO A 380 21.33 -14.67 -34.92
CA PRO A 380 21.39 -14.32 -33.50
C PRO A 380 22.38 -13.19 -33.24
N MET A 381 22.00 -12.24 -32.41
CA MET A 381 22.82 -11.12 -31.94
C MET A 381 23.73 -11.53 -30.77
N PHE A 382 24.15 -12.79 -30.78
CA PHE A 382 24.81 -13.47 -29.68
C PHE A 382 25.63 -14.66 -30.19
N GLN A 383 26.82 -14.85 -29.64
CA GLN A 383 27.65 -16.04 -29.83
C GLN A 383 28.41 -16.36 -28.53
N PHE A 384 28.64 -17.64 -28.28
CA PHE A 384 29.53 -18.13 -27.21
C PHE A 384 30.58 -19.05 -27.83
N ASP A 385 31.86 -18.76 -27.61
CA ASP A 385 32.97 -19.55 -28.17
C ASP A 385 33.61 -20.53 -27.16
N GLY A 386 33.12 -20.54 -25.92
CA GLY A 386 33.64 -21.35 -24.81
C GLY A 386 34.49 -20.56 -23.82
N GLU A 387 35.07 -19.43 -24.24
CA GLU A 387 35.90 -18.54 -23.41
C GLU A 387 35.27 -17.14 -23.26
N ASN A 388 34.45 -16.72 -24.23
CA ASN A 388 33.85 -15.39 -24.31
C ASN A 388 32.38 -15.46 -24.76
N TYR A 389 31.61 -14.50 -24.25
CA TYR A 389 30.31 -14.14 -24.80
C TYR A 389 30.48 -12.95 -25.75
N ILE A 390 29.97 -13.09 -26.97
CA ILE A 390 30.01 -12.07 -28.02
C ILE A 390 28.57 -11.62 -28.23
N VAL A 391 28.26 -10.38 -27.85
CA VAL A 391 26.88 -9.88 -27.78
C VAL A 391 26.79 -8.56 -28.52
N TYR A 392 25.78 -8.40 -29.37
CA TYR A 392 25.47 -7.10 -29.92
C TYR A 392 24.53 -6.37 -28.98
N LEU A 393 24.91 -5.16 -28.58
CA LEU A 393 24.12 -4.33 -27.69
C LEU A 393 23.64 -3.14 -28.49
N ARG A 394 22.33 -2.95 -28.60
CA ARG A 394 21.70 -1.77 -29.21
C ARG A 394 21.80 -0.59 -28.24
N GLY A 395 21.96 0.61 -28.77
CA GLY A 395 22.03 1.81 -27.96
C GLY A 395 20.70 2.06 -27.25
N ILE A 396 20.72 2.13 -25.92
CA ILE A 396 19.58 2.61 -25.13
C ILE A 396 19.87 4.02 -24.65
N GLY A 397 18.93 4.93 -24.89
CA GLY A 397 18.91 6.23 -24.23
C GLY A 397 18.32 6.08 -22.84
N TYR A 398 19.15 5.84 -21.82
CA TYR A 398 18.72 6.01 -20.44
C TYR A 398 18.63 7.51 -20.12
N VAL A 399 17.49 7.93 -19.57
CA VAL A 399 17.30 9.28 -19.04
C VAL A 399 17.21 9.14 -17.54
N ASP A 400 18.10 9.81 -16.83
CA ASP A 400 18.09 9.83 -15.37
C ASP A 400 16.87 10.62 -14.87
N PHE A 401 16.00 9.94 -14.13
CA PHE A 401 14.81 10.55 -13.55
C PHE A 401 14.98 10.73 -12.05
N PRO A 402 14.54 11.87 -11.50
CA PRO A 402 14.61 12.08 -10.07
C PRO A 402 13.52 11.28 -9.36
N TYR A 403 13.92 10.34 -8.51
CA TYR A 403 13.04 9.57 -7.64
C TYR A 403 13.31 9.91 -6.17
N GLU A 404 12.24 9.94 -5.38
CA GLU A 404 12.32 9.69 -3.95
C GLU A 404 12.35 8.18 -3.76
N SER A 405 13.21 7.70 -2.86
CA SER A 405 13.37 6.28 -2.62
C SER A 405 13.12 5.99 -1.15
N SER A 406 12.38 4.93 -0.83
CA SER A 406 12.34 4.34 0.51
C SER A 406 13.02 2.97 0.47
N LEU A 407 13.63 2.56 1.59
CA LEU A 407 14.29 1.26 1.71
C LEU A 407 13.87 0.61 3.01
N THR A 408 13.16 -0.52 2.89
CA THR A 408 12.70 -1.34 4.01
C THR A 408 13.53 -2.62 4.07
N TYR A 409 14.07 -2.95 5.24
CA TYR A 409 14.79 -4.21 5.47
C TYR A 409 13.84 -5.35 5.90
N HIS A 410 14.06 -6.55 5.35
CA HIS A 410 13.29 -7.77 5.65
C HIS A 410 14.12 -8.82 6.39
N TYR A 411 13.43 -9.70 7.12
CA TYR A 411 14.03 -10.72 7.98
C TYR A 411 14.83 -11.81 7.26
N ASP A 412 14.64 -11.99 5.95
CA ASP A 412 15.36 -12.97 5.13
C ASP A 412 16.68 -12.40 4.56
N GLY A 413 17.11 -11.25 5.06
CA GLY A 413 18.31 -10.54 4.58
C GLY A 413 18.09 -9.80 3.26
N THR A 414 16.84 -9.67 2.83
CA THR A 414 16.46 -8.89 1.64
C THR A 414 15.96 -7.51 2.04
N TYR A 415 15.79 -6.65 1.05
CA TYR A 415 15.24 -5.31 1.19
C TYR A 415 14.14 -5.10 0.15
N THR A 416 13.15 -4.30 0.47
CA THR A 416 12.25 -3.69 -0.51
C THR A 416 12.64 -2.25 -0.68
N ALA A 417 12.98 -1.86 -1.89
CA ALA A 417 13.11 -0.46 -2.27
C ALA A 417 11.87 -0.02 -3.02
N VAL A 418 11.31 1.13 -2.64
CA VAL A 418 10.21 1.78 -3.37
C VAL A 418 10.76 3.06 -3.98
N PHE A 419 10.53 3.29 -5.27
CA PHE A 419 10.95 4.49 -5.98
C PHE A 419 9.73 5.26 -6.47
N THR A 420 9.53 6.45 -5.91
CA THR A 420 8.41 7.35 -6.21
C THR A 420 8.91 8.47 -7.13
N PRO A 421 8.34 8.63 -8.33
CA PRO A 421 8.74 9.70 -9.25
C PRO A 421 8.45 11.08 -8.66
N THR A 422 9.43 11.99 -8.68
CA THR A 422 9.28 13.34 -8.09
C THR A 422 8.83 14.41 -9.09
N SER A 423 8.66 14.07 -10.38
CA SER A 423 8.32 15.04 -11.43
C SER A 423 6.99 14.71 -12.11
N SER A 424 6.10 15.70 -12.16
CA SER A 424 4.77 15.63 -12.77
C SER A 424 4.74 15.72 -14.31
N ASN A 425 5.91 15.75 -14.96
CA ASN A 425 6.02 16.01 -16.41
C ASN A 425 5.81 14.79 -17.31
N TRP A 426 5.47 13.62 -16.76
CA TRP A 426 5.10 12.45 -17.54
C TRP A 426 3.68 11.98 -17.25
N ILE A 427 2.81 12.17 -18.24
CA ILE A 427 1.42 11.71 -18.28
C ILE A 427 1.47 10.24 -18.69
N GLY A 428 1.66 9.35 -17.71
CA GLY A 428 1.71 7.91 -17.93
C GLY A 428 2.02 7.17 -16.64
N TYR A 429 1.01 7.03 -15.77
CA TYR A 429 0.94 6.08 -14.65
C TYR A 429 2.23 5.95 -13.80
N GLY A 430 2.44 6.88 -12.87
CA GLY A 430 3.51 6.78 -11.87
C GLY A 430 3.11 5.86 -10.71
N CYS A 431 2.93 4.56 -10.95
CA CYS A 431 2.98 3.60 -9.85
C CYS A 431 4.40 3.61 -9.27
N PRO A 432 4.58 3.56 -7.95
CA PRO A 432 5.90 3.41 -7.35
C PRO A 432 6.57 2.14 -7.87
N ASP A 433 7.82 2.25 -8.34
CA ASP A 433 8.58 1.09 -8.76
C ASP A 433 9.09 0.35 -7.53
N LEU A 434 8.85 -0.96 -7.48
CA LEU A 434 9.08 -1.76 -6.28
C LEU A 434 10.12 -2.84 -6.59
N LEU A 435 11.30 -2.72 -5.99
CA LEU A 435 12.41 -3.66 -6.20
C LEU A 435 12.65 -4.50 -4.95
N ARG A 436 12.82 -5.80 -5.16
CA ARG A 436 13.34 -6.71 -4.14
C ARG A 436 14.84 -6.86 -4.31
N LEU A 437 15.57 -6.57 -3.23
CA LEU A 437 17.03 -6.44 -3.24
C LEU A 437 17.66 -7.34 -2.18
N ARG A 438 18.93 -7.68 -2.37
CA ARG A 438 19.80 -8.23 -1.32
C ARG A 438 21.12 -7.48 -1.32
N ASN A 439 21.56 -6.97 -0.17
CA ASN A 439 22.90 -6.39 -0.10
C ASN A 439 23.95 -7.52 -0.07
N VAL A 440 24.76 -7.61 -1.11
CA VAL A 440 25.89 -8.54 -1.23
C VAL A 440 27.24 -7.82 -1.13
N GLY A 441 27.22 -6.52 -0.82
CA GLY A 441 28.39 -5.70 -0.56
C GLY A 441 28.73 -5.59 0.93
N THR A 442 29.47 -4.55 1.30
CA THR A 442 29.78 -4.21 2.70
C THR A 442 29.05 -2.93 3.11
N GLU A 443 29.10 -2.55 4.39
CA GLU A 443 28.54 -1.25 4.83
C GLU A 443 29.24 -0.05 4.18
N GLU A 444 30.56 -0.11 3.97
CA GLU A 444 31.30 0.98 3.32
C GLU A 444 31.16 0.96 1.78
N GLN A 445 30.83 -0.21 1.21
CA GLN A 445 30.68 -0.42 -0.23
C GLN A 445 29.45 -1.31 -0.50
N PRO A 446 28.23 -0.78 -0.30
CA PRO A 446 27.01 -1.53 -0.51
C PRO A 446 26.85 -1.89 -1.98
N TYR A 447 26.27 -3.06 -2.25
CA TYR A 447 25.95 -3.52 -3.59
C TYR A 447 24.69 -4.35 -3.57
N PHE A 448 23.63 -3.87 -4.21
CA PHE A 448 22.35 -4.55 -4.22
C PHE A 448 22.23 -5.51 -5.42
N GLN A 449 22.11 -6.79 -5.11
CA GLN A 449 21.62 -7.82 -6.00
C GLN A 449 20.11 -7.66 -6.18
N LEU A 450 19.64 -7.65 -7.43
CA LEU A 450 18.24 -7.63 -7.82
C LEU A 450 17.67 -9.06 -7.74
N LEU A 451 16.49 -9.19 -7.12
CA LEU A 451 15.80 -10.47 -6.94
C LEU A 451 14.56 -10.55 -7.85
N GLY A 452 14.18 -11.76 -8.25
CA GLY A 452 13.02 -12.02 -9.13
C GLY A 452 13.35 -12.09 -10.62
N TYR A 453 14.63 -12.02 -10.98
CA TYR A 453 15.11 -12.22 -12.34
C TYR A 453 15.49 -13.69 -12.56
N GLU A 454 15.13 -14.26 -13.71
CA GLU A 454 15.34 -15.66 -14.04
C GLU A 454 15.76 -15.84 -15.51
N LEU A 455 16.39 -16.97 -15.81
CA LEU A 455 16.62 -17.40 -17.19
C LEU A 455 15.38 -18.13 -17.71
N PRO A 456 15.10 -18.09 -19.03
CA PRO A 456 14.10 -18.96 -19.62
C PRO A 456 14.44 -20.44 -19.37
N ALA A 457 13.38 -21.26 -19.27
CA ALA A 457 13.41 -22.64 -18.81
C ALA A 457 14.07 -23.63 -19.78
#